data_AF-A0A1Q9RSB5-F1
#
_entry.id   AF-A0A1Q9RSB5-F1
#
_cell.length_a   1.000
_cell.length_b   1.000
_cell.length_c   1.000
_cell.angle_alpha   90.00
_cell.angle_beta   90.00
_cell.angle_gamma   90.00
#
_symmetry.space_group_name_H-M   'P 1'
#
loop_
_entity.id
_entity.type
_entity.pdbx_description
1 polymer ?
#
loop_
_entity_poly.entity_id
_entity_poly.type
_entity_poly.pdbx_seq_one_letter_code
_entity_poly.pdbx_strand_id
1 'polypeptide(L)'
;MGVGIERRLTVGEASRVLGLSRTTLLAAEEAGLLTAVRTPGGHRRYDPAELRRYAQRAGGAPAWGDGSAPEEPPAPPDTVTIAATARAALRPLAQALEADSAGLYLMSAGEPRFTAAFGVPRWLAERLSAAAPPAPVAQALGTRRPSLFDPAEAAFPEPRSTGHGVAAPCTGTAPRSACCSS
;
A
#
# COMPACT_ATOMS: atom_id res chain seq x y z
N MET A 1 -6.05 28.35 23.50
CA MET A 1 -4.84 28.31 22.64
C MET A 1 -3.85 27.36 23.27
N GLY A 2 -3.79 26.11 22.81
CA GLY A 2 -2.84 25.12 23.31
C GLY A 2 -1.64 25.02 22.37
N VAL A 3 -0.51 25.56 22.79
CA VAL A 3 0.79 25.46 22.09
C VAL A 3 1.26 24.01 22.22
N GLY A 4 1.11 23.22 21.16
CA GLY A 4 1.56 21.83 21.12
C GLY A 4 3.08 21.76 21.01
N ILE A 5 3.73 21.19 22.03
CA ILE A 5 5.17 20.89 22.01
C ILE A 5 5.44 19.96 20.82
N GLU A 6 6.10 20.46 19.77
CA GLU A 6 6.41 19.69 18.56
C GLU A 6 7.50 18.64 18.85
N ARG A 7 7.08 17.53 19.46
CA ARG A 7 7.93 16.37 19.73
C ARG A 7 8.37 15.77 18.40
N ARG A 8 9.67 15.85 18.08
CA ARG A 8 10.23 15.18 16.89
C ARG A 8 10.04 13.67 17.00
N LEU A 9 9.54 13.07 15.93
CA LEU A 9 9.13 11.67 15.90
C LEU A 9 10.30 10.75 15.54
N THR A 10 10.36 9.60 16.19
CA THR A 10 11.28 8.52 15.79
C THR A 10 10.87 7.94 14.43
N VAL A 11 11.77 7.17 13.81
CA VAL A 11 11.47 6.40 12.58
C VAL A 11 10.21 5.55 12.73
N GLY A 12 10.04 4.88 13.87
CA GLY A 12 8.87 4.03 14.11
C GLY A 12 7.57 4.82 14.27
N GLU A 13 7.63 5.95 14.99
CA GLU A 13 6.48 6.85 15.14
C GLU A 13 6.11 7.51 13.80
N ALA A 14 7.10 8.00 13.04
CA ALA A 14 6.89 8.59 11.72
C ALA A 14 6.31 7.58 10.72
N SER A 15 6.82 6.35 10.71
CA SER A 15 6.28 5.25 9.89
C SER A 15 4.82 4.99 10.22
N ARG A 16 4.47 4.94 11.52
CA ARG A 16 3.11 4.71 11.98
C ARG A 16 2.17 5.88 11.63
N VAL A 17 2.61 7.12 11.82
CA VAL A 17 1.82 8.33 11.51
C VAL A 17 1.56 8.46 10.00
N LEU A 18 2.52 8.09 9.16
CA LEU A 18 2.36 8.13 7.71
C LEU A 18 1.71 6.86 7.12
N GLY A 19 1.51 5.81 7.93
CA GLY A 19 1.07 4.50 7.45
C GLY A 19 2.06 3.88 6.45
N LEU A 20 3.36 4.17 6.62
CA LEU A 20 4.46 3.67 5.80
C LEU A 20 5.19 2.52 6.49
N SER A 21 5.82 1.67 5.70
CA SER A 21 6.84 0.76 6.23
C SER A 21 8.12 1.55 6.57
N ARG A 22 8.93 1.02 7.48
CA ARG A 22 10.21 1.64 7.86
C ARG A 22 11.15 1.80 6.66
N THR A 23 11.17 0.82 5.74
CA THR A 23 11.95 0.87 4.51
C THR A 23 11.46 1.96 3.57
N THR A 24 10.14 2.11 3.41
CA THR A 24 9.54 3.19 2.60
C THR A 24 9.84 4.58 3.18
N LEU A 25 9.79 4.74 4.51
CA LEU A 25 10.16 6.01 5.15
C LEU A 25 11.63 6.36 4.90
N LEU A 26 12.53 5.38 4.98
CA LEU A 26 13.96 5.58 4.72
C LEU A 26 14.25 5.84 3.23
N ALA A 27 13.52 5.19 2.32
CA ALA A 27 13.62 5.47 0.88
C ALA A 27 13.14 6.90 0.55
N ALA A 28 12.08 7.37 1.20
CA ALA A 28 11.62 8.76 1.06
C ALA A 28 12.63 9.78 1.63
N GLU A 29 13.38 9.42 2.68
CA GLU A 29 14.50 10.22 3.18
C GLU A 29 15.66 10.26 2.18
N GLU A 30 16.07 9.11 1.65
CA GLU A 30 17.16 9.01 0.66
C GLU A 30 16.83 9.76 -0.63
N ALA A 31 15.56 9.74 -1.05
CA ALA A 31 15.05 10.49 -2.19
C ALA A 31 14.89 12.00 -1.93
N GLY A 32 15.22 12.48 -0.73
CA GLY A 32 15.13 13.90 -0.35
C GLY A 32 13.69 14.42 -0.18
N LEU A 33 12.70 13.52 -0.09
CA LEU A 33 11.29 13.88 0.07
C LEU A 33 10.93 14.16 1.53
N LEU A 34 11.71 13.59 2.45
CA LEU A 34 11.63 13.79 3.89
C LEU A 34 13.02 14.07 4.45
N THR A 35 13.12 15.02 5.36
CA THR A 35 14.36 15.32 6.06
C THR A 35 14.32 14.75 7.47
N ALA A 36 15.28 13.90 7.80
CA ALA A 36 15.51 13.49 9.18
C ALA A 36 16.58 14.37 9.82
N VAL A 37 16.28 14.93 10.99
CA VAL A 37 17.31 15.50 11.85
C VAL A 37 17.98 14.36 12.59
N ARG A 38 19.32 14.29 12.50
CA ARG A 38 20.10 13.32 13.26
C ARG A 38 20.47 13.91 14.61
N THR A 39 20.19 13.16 15.68
CA THR A 39 20.68 13.51 17.01
C THR A 39 22.18 13.21 17.10
N PRO A 40 22.91 13.76 18.10
CA PRO A 40 24.32 13.43 18.33
C PRO A 40 24.60 11.92 18.49
N GLY A 41 23.60 11.14 18.92
CA GLY A 41 23.66 9.67 18.99
C GLY A 41 23.33 8.94 17.67
N GLY A 42 23.25 9.65 16.54
CA GLY A 42 22.99 9.06 15.21
C GLY A 42 21.55 8.64 14.95
N HIS A 43 20.62 8.90 15.87
CA HIS A 43 19.21 8.54 15.70
C HIS A 43 18.48 9.56 14.83
N ARG A 44 17.63 9.07 13.94
CA ARG A 44 16.77 9.89 13.08
C ARG A 44 15.56 10.40 13.85
N ARG A 45 15.24 11.68 13.61
CA ARG A 45 14.12 12.41 14.20
C ARG A 45 13.43 13.22 13.11
N TYR A 46 12.16 12.94 12.88
CA TYR A 46 11.35 13.61 11.87
C TYR A 46 10.54 14.74 12.47
N ASP A 47 10.44 15.83 11.72
CA ASP A 47 9.59 16.94 12.09
C ASP A 47 8.11 16.58 11.81
N PRO A 48 7.24 16.67 12.82
CA PRO A 48 5.82 16.39 12.66
C PRO A 48 5.17 17.24 11.53
N ALA A 49 5.53 18.51 11.39
CA ALA A 49 5.00 19.40 10.36
C ALA A 49 5.49 19.03 8.95
N GLU A 50 6.72 18.53 8.82
CA GLU A 50 7.27 18.05 7.56
C GLU A 50 6.58 16.77 7.08
N LEU A 51 6.32 15.83 7.99
CA LEU A 51 5.54 14.62 7.70
C LEU A 51 4.13 14.96 7.21
N ARG A 52 3.47 15.98 7.79
CA ARG A 52 2.17 16.47 7.28
C ARG A 52 2.27 17.02 5.87
N ARG A 53 3.27 17.87 5.61
CA ARG A 53 3.48 18.45 4.27
C ARG A 53 3.78 17.36 3.24
N TYR A 54 4.52 16.32 3.63
CA TYR A 54 4.76 15.16 2.79
C TYR A 54 3.45 14.43 2.46
N ALA A 55 2.63 14.12 3.48
CA ALA A 55 1.33 13.48 3.29
C ALA A 55 0.38 14.31 2.39
N GLN A 56 0.32 15.63 2.60
CA GLN A 56 -0.50 16.55 1.81
C GLN A 56 -0.03 16.65 0.35
N ARG A 57 1.29 16.73 0.12
CA ARG A 57 1.88 16.70 -1.24
C ARG A 57 1.68 15.36 -1.93
N ALA A 58 1.57 14.27 -1.17
CA ALA A 58 1.23 12.94 -1.67
C ALA A 58 -0.29 12.73 -1.88
N GLY A 59 -1.13 13.71 -1.53
CA GLY A 59 -2.58 13.68 -1.76
C GLY A 59 -3.41 13.01 -0.66
N GLY A 60 -2.86 12.83 0.55
CA GLY A 60 -3.57 12.28 1.70
C GLY A 60 -3.74 13.28 2.85
N ALA A 61 -4.91 13.30 3.49
CA ALA A 61 -5.07 13.91 4.81
C ALA A 61 -4.46 12.96 5.85
N PRO A 62 -3.44 13.37 6.62
CA PRO A 62 -2.85 12.48 7.59
C PRO A 62 -3.82 12.32 8.79
N ALA A 63 -3.94 11.10 9.32
CA ALA A 63 -4.73 10.81 10.51
C ALA A 63 -4.03 11.38 11.76
N TRP A 64 -4.24 12.67 12.02
CA TRP A 64 -3.83 13.33 13.26
C TRP A 64 -5.09 13.52 14.10
N GLY A 65 -5.40 12.50 14.90
CA GLY A 65 -6.54 12.50 15.81
C GLY A 65 -6.48 11.29 16.73
N ASP A 66 -6.28 11.57 18.03
CA ASP A 66 -6.86 10.89 19.20
C ASP A 66 -7.27 9.40 19.14
N GLY A 67 -6.51 8.53 18.48
CA GLY A 67 -6.65 7.08 18.68
C GLY A 67 -8.02 6.49 18.33
N SER A 68 -8.86 7.19 17.57
CA SER A 68 -10.05 6.59 16.97
C SER A 68 -9.79 6.39 15.49
N ALA A 69 -9.50 5.14 15.13
CA ALA A 69 -9.65 4.69 13.75
C ALA A 69 -11.11 4.97 13.32
N PRO A 70 -11.37 5.38 12.08
CA PRO A 70 -12.73 5.30 11.55
C PRO A 70 -13.16 3.85 11.70
N GLU A 71 -14.19 3.61 12.50
CA GLU A 71 -14.86 2.31 12.57
C GLU A 71 -15.59 2.14 11.24
N GLU A 72 -14.83 1.67 10.26
CA GLU A 72 -15.35 1.10 9.03
C GLU A 72 -16.29 -0.05 9.46
N PRO A 73 -17.57 -0.06 9.01
CA PRO A 73 -18.51 -1.11 9.39
C PRO A 73 -17.84 -2.46 9.18
N PRO A 74 -17.86 -3.38 10.17
CA PRO A 74 -17.06 -4.58 10.13
C PRO A 74 -17.41 -5.35 8.86
N ALA A 75 -16.45 -5.42 7.94
CA ALA A 75 -16.56 -6.28 6.78
C ALA A 75 -16.91 -7.69 7.29
N PRO A 76 -17.80 -8.43 6.59
CA PRO A 76 -18.17 -9.78 7.02
C PRO A 76 -16.91 -10.62 7.28
N PRO A 77 -16.93 -11.51 8.28
CA PRO A 77 -15.74 -12.20 8.79
C PRO A 77 -14.97 -12.96 7.70
N ASP A 78 -15.68 -13.43 6.68
CA ASP A 78 -15.11 -14.09 5.51
C ASP A 78 -14.20 -13.15 4.71
N THR A 79 -14.60 -11.89 4.54
CA THR A 79 -13.82 -10.86 3.82
C THR A 79 -12.56 -10.48 4.60
N VAL A 80 -12.68 -10.35 5.93
CA VAL A 80 -11.53 -10.07 6.81
C VAL A 80 -10.51 -11.20 6.75
N THR A 81 -10.98 -12.46 6.78
CA THR A 81 -10.14 -13.66 6.71
C THR A 81 -9.46 -13.79 5.35
N ILE A 82 -10.20 -13.57 4.25
CA ILE A 82 -9.65 -13.60 2.90
C ILE A 82 -8.60 -12.50 2.73
N ALA A 83 -8.86 -11.28 3.19
CA ALA A 83 -7.90 -10.17 3.09
C ALA A 83 -6.63 -10.43 3.91
N ALA A 84 -6.76 -10.99 5.12
CA ALA A 84 -5.61 -11.37 5.94
C ALA A 84 -4.76 -12.47 5.26
N THR A 85 -5.43 -13.50 4.74
CA THR A 85 -4.77 -14.61 4.01
C THR A 85 -4.08 -14.10 2.75
N ALA A 86 -4.76 -13.25 1.96
CA ALA A 86 -4.20 -12.62 0.78
C ALA A 86 -2.96 -11.77 1.11
N ARG A 87 -2.99 -10.96 2.17
CA ARG A 87 -1.82 -10.20 2.62
C ARG A 87 -0.66 -11.11 3.01
N ALA A 88 -0.93 -12.23 3.69
CA ALA A 88 0.09 -13.21 4.06
C ALA A 88 0.75 -13.85 2.84
N ALA A 89 -0.02 -14.14 1.78
CA ALA A 89 0.48 -14.71 0.53
C ALA A 89 1.19 -13.68 -0.38
N LEU A 90 0.73 -12.42 -0.39
CA LEU A 90 1.32 -11.34 -1.21
C LEU A 90 2.77 -11.03 -0.83
N ARG A 91 3.10 -11.09 0.46
CA ARG A 91 4.45 -10.77 0.95
C ARG A 91 5.54 -11.65 0.32
N PRO A 92 5.51 -12.99 0.42
CA PRO A 92 6.54 -13.83 -0.19
C PRO A 92 6.56 -13.72 -1.71
N LEU A 93 5.41 -13.48 -2.35
CA LEU A 93 5.35 -13.25 -3.80
C LEU A 93 6.07 -11.96 -4.20
N ALA A 94 5.78 -10.84 -3.53
CA ALA A 94 6.44 -9.57 -3.79
C ALA A 94 7.95 -9.68 -3.57
N GLN A 95 8.37 -10.38 -2.51
CA GLN A 95 9.79 -10.65 -2.24
C GLN A 95 10.45 -11.50 -3.32
N ALA A 96 9.78 -12.56 -3.81
CA ALA A 96 10.31 -13.42 -4.86
C ALA A 96 10.44 -12.68 -6.21
N LEU A 97 9.62 -11.66 -6.44
CA LEU A 97 9.67 -10.81 -7.62
C LEU A 97 10.56 -9.57 -7.44
N GLU A 98 11.20 -9.40 -6.28
CA GLU A 98 11.95 -8.19 -5.89
C GLU A 98 11.13 -6.91 -6.07
N ALA A 99 9.81 -7.00 -5.87
CA ALA A 99 8.89 -5.89 -6.04
C ALA A 99 8.83 -5.03 -4.76
N ASP A 100 9.05 -3.73 -4.91
CA ASP A 100 8.91 -2.75 -3.83
C ASP A 100 7.48 -2.67 -3.28
N SER A 101 6.49 -2.95 -4.13
CA SER A 101 5.09 -2.98 -3.74
C SER A 101 4.27 -3.95 -4.59
N ALA A 102 3.16 -4.40 -4.04
CA ALA A 102 2.18 -5.26 -4.71
C ALA A 102 0.77 -4.97 -4.21
N GLY A 103 -0.22 -5.19 -5.06
CA GLY A 103 -1.64 -5.07 -4.75
C GLY A 103 -2.43 -6.25 -5.32
N LEU A 104 -3.46 -6.68 -4.61
CA LEU A 104 -4.38 -7.72 -5.06
C LEU A 104 -5.80 -7.18 -5.12
N TYR A 105 -6.43 -7.41 -6.26
CA TYR A 105 -7.84 -7.18 -6.49
C TYR A 105 -8.55 -8.53 -6.56
N LEU A 106 -9.64 -8.69 -5.82
CA LEU A 106 -10.52 -9.85 -5.92
C LEU A 106 -11.80 -9.45 -6.63
N MET A 107 -12.32 -10.36 -7.45
CA MET A 107 -13.62 -10.17 -8.09
C MET A 107 -14.73 -10.46 -7.06
N SER A 108 -15.57 -9.47 -6.79
CA SER A 108 -16.71 -9.57 -5.89
C SER A 108 -17.95 -9.05 -6.62
N ALA A 109 -18.98 -9.89 -6.75
CA ALA A 109 -20.21 -9.56 -7.50
C ALA A 109 -19.95 -9.07 -8.95
N GLY A 110 -18.89 -9.56 -9.60
CA GLY A 110 -18.51 -9.17 -10.96
C GLY A 110 -17.63 -7.92 -11.05
N GLU A 111 -17.32 -7.27 -9.93
CA GLU A 111 -16.48 -6.07 -9.89
C GLU A 111 -15.15 -6.33 -9.15
N PRO A 112 -14.03 -5.76 -9.63
CA PRO A 112 -12.75 -5.87 -8.94
C PRO A 112 -12.72 -4.98 -7.69
N ARG A 113 -12.41 -5.58 -6.54
CA ARG A 113 -12.25 -4.88 -5.26
C ARG A 113 -10.84 -5.03 -4.73
N PHE A 114 -10.21 -3.91 -4.39
CA PHE A 114 -8.90 -3.92 -3.75
C PHE A 114 -8.99 -4.63 -2.39
N THR A 115 -8.16 -5.64 -2.18
CA THR A 115 -8.30 -6.56 -1.04
C THR A 115 -7.07 -6.52 -0.14
N ALA A 116 -5.87 -6.50 -0.73
CA ALA A 116 -4.64 -6.64 0.00
C ALA A 116 -3.48 -5.97 -0.72
N ALA A 117 -2.48 -5.55 0.05
CA ALA A 117 -1.32 -4.85 -0.46
C ALA A 117 -0.05 -5.20 0.32
N PHE A 118 1.10 -5.03 -0.32
CA PHE A 118 2.43 -5.08 0.26
C PHE A 118 3.21 -3.85 -0.21
N GLY A 119 3.98 -3.20 0.67
CA GLY A 119 4.77 -2.01 0.30
C GLY A 119 3.98 -0.75 -0.06
N VAL A 120 2.65 -0.84 -0.19
CA VAL A 120 1.73 0.27 -0.48
C VAL A 120 1.38 1.03 0.81
N PRO A 121 1.55 2.37 0.86
CA PRO A 121 1.10 3.20 1.97
C PRO A 121 -0.39 3.06 2.30
N ARG A 122 -0.78 3.18 3.58
CA ARG A 122 -2.20 3.05 3.99
C ARG A 122 -3.14 4.01 3.25
N TRP A 123 -2.78 5.28 3.10
CA TRP A 123 -3.60 6.28 2.40
C TRP A 123 -3.85 5.89 0.93
N LEU A 124 -2.85 5.26 0.29
CA LEU A 124 -2.96 4.80 -1.08
C LEU A 124 -3.83 3.55 -1.15
N ALA A 125 -3.67 2.62 -0.21
CA ALA A 125 -4.55 1.47 -0.08
C ALA A 125 -6.01 1.88 0.10
N GLU A 126 -6.30 2.86 0.95
CA GLU A 126 -7.66 3.41 1.15
C GLU A 126 -8.21 4.03 -0.15
N ARG A 127 -7.39 4.83 -0.85
CA ARG A 127 -7.78 5.39 -2.16
C ARG A 127 -8.07 4.31 -3.20
N LEU A 128 -7.25 3.27 -3.26
CA LEU A 128 -7.43 2.14 -4.19
C LEU A 128 -8.66 1.28 -3.85
N SER A 129 -9.06 1.22 -2.57
CA SER A 129 -10.31 0.58 -2.13
C SER A 129 -11.55 1.38 -2.51
N ALA A 130 -11.46 2.71 -2.55
CA ALA A 130 -12.59 3.61 -2.82
C ALA A 130 -12.74 3.99 -4.30
N ALA A 131 -11.74 3.72 -5.14
CA ALA A 131 -11.71 4.10 -6.55
C ALA A 131 -11.88 2.91 -7.49
N ALA A 132 -12.19 3.22 -8.76
CA ALA A 132 -12.12 2.25 -9.85
C ALA A 132 -10.71 1.64 -9.96
N PRO A 133 -10.59 0.38 -10.43
CA PRO A 133 -9.30 -0.24 -10.65
C PRO A 133 -8.42 0.62 -11.58
N PRO A 134 -7.12 0.76 -11.28
CA PRO A 134 -6.16 1.45 -12.15
C PRO A 134 -6.19 0.88 -13.57
N ALA A 135 -5.90 1.72 -14.57
CA ALA A 135 -5.96 1.34 -15.98
C ALA A 135 -5.19 0.02 -16.31
N PRO A 136 -3.97 -0.22 -15.81
CA PRO A 136 -3.28 -1.49 -16.05
C PRO A 136 -4.02 -2.71 -15.50
N VAL A 137 -4.69 -2.57 -14.35
CA VAL A 137 -5.50 -3.63 -13.75
C VAL A 137 -6.76 -3.87 -14.57
N ALA A 138 -7.46 -2.81 -14.96
CA ALA A 138 -8.64 -2.91 -15.82
C ALA A 138 -8.31 -3.56 -17.17
N GLN A 139 -7.18 -3.18 -17.78
CA GLN A 139 -6.69 -3.76 -19.03
C GLN A 139 -6.35 -5.24 -18.89
N ALA A 140 -5.61 -5.63 -17.84
CA ALA A 140 -5.27 -7.02 -17.58
C ALA A 140 -6.52 -7.90 -17.36
N LEU A 141 -7.52 -7.37 -16.66
CA LEU A 141 -8.80 -8.04 -16.45
C LEU A 141 -9.61 -8.18 -17.75
N GLY A 142 -9.71 -7.11 -18.55
CA GLY A 142 -10.47 -7.11 -19.80
C GLY A 142 -9.85 -7.98 -20.89
N THR A 143 -8.52 -7.99 -21.00
CA THR A 143 -7.80 -8.80 -22.00
C THR A 143 -7.49 -10.23 -21.53
N ARG A 144 -7.64 -10.50 -20.23
CA ARG A 144 -7.20 -11.76 -19.58
C ARG A 144 -5.73 -12.09 -19.87
N ARG A 145 -4.89 -11.07 -20.03
CA ARG A 145 -3.45 -11.20 -20.26
C ARG A 145 -2.65 -10.33 -19.29
N PRO A 146 -1.41 -10.71 -18.96
CA PRO A 146 -0.50 -9.81 -18.28
C PRO A 146 -0.33 -8.52 -19.08
N SER A 147 -0.38 -7.39 -18.37
CA SER A 147 -0.12 -6.06 -18.91
C SER A 147 1.09 -5.49 -18.21
N LEU A 148 2.16 -5.27 -18.97
CA LEU A 148 3.27 -4.44 -18.52
C LEU A 148 2.87 -2.97 -18.63
N PHE A 149 3.34 -2.14 -17.70
CA PHE A 149 3.06 -0.71 -17.70
C PHE A 149 4.22 0.08 -17.09
N ASP A 150 4.34 1.34 -17.48
CA ASP A 150 5.20 2.31 -16.81
C ASP A 150 4.43 2.89 -15.60
N PRO A 151 4.94 2.73 -14.36
CA PRO A 151 4.29 3.25 -13.16
C PRO A 151 4.09 4.77 -13.15
N ALA A 152 5.01 5.54 -13.75
CA ALA A 152 4.94 6.99 -13.81
C ALA A 152 3.85 7.45 -14.78
N GLU A 153 3.74 6.81 -15.95
CA GLU A 153 2.66 7.10 -16.90
C GLU A 153 1.29 6.66 -16.37
N ALA A 154 1.22 5.51 -15.70
CA ALA A 154 0.00 4.97 -15.13
C ALA A 154 -0.43 5.67 -13.82
N ALA A 155 0.43 6.54 -13.27
CA ALA A 155 0.28 7.13 -11.94
C ALA A 155 -0.01 6.10 -10.84
N PHE A 156 0.55 4.89 -10.97
CA PHE A 156 0.21 3.70 -10.19
C PHE A 156 1.46 2.84 -9.95
N PRO A 157 1.73 2.35 -8.72
CA PRO A 157 0.94 2.55 -7.50
C PRO A 157 0.93 4.00 -7.02
N GLU A 158 2.01 4.75 -7.25
CA GLU A 158 2.04 6.19 -7.05
C GLU A 158 2.71 6.92 -8.23
N PRO A 159 2.41 8.22 -8.46
CA PRO A 159 2.91 8.97 -9.63
C PRO A 159 4.44 9.11 -9.74
N ARG A 160 5.19 8.75 -8.70
CA ARG A 160 6.65 8.86 -8.64
C ARG A 160 7.34 7.50 -8.58
N SER A 161 6.59 6.41 -8.69
CA SER A 161 7.17 5.08 -8.83
C SER A 161 8.02 5.04 -10.10
N THR A 162 9.21 4.48 -10.00
CA THR A 162 10.12 4.27 -11.13
C THR A 162 10.23 2.78 -11.43
N GLY A 163 10.77 2.42 -12.58
CA GLY A 163 10.92 1.02 -12.99
C GLY A 163 9.74 0.52 -13.81
N HIS A 164 9.39 -0.75 -13.65
CA HIS A 164 8.36 -1.41 -14.46
C HIS A 164 7.28 -2.01 -13.57
N GLY A 165 6.03 -1.84 -14.00
CA GLY A 165 4.89 -2.47 -13.37
C GLY A 165 4.37 -3.64 -14.20
N VAL A 166 3.78 -4.63 -13.52
CA VAL A 166 3.03 -5.71 -14.17
C VAL A 166 1.69 -5.90 -13.47
N ALA A 167 0.62 -5.93 -14.25
CA ALA A 167 -0.70 -6.33 -13.80
C ALA A 167 -1.04 -7.66 -14.48
N ALA A 168 -1.26 -8.72 -13.69
CA ALA A 168 -1.55 -10.05 -14.22
C ALA A 168 -2.88 -10.58 -13.67
N PRO A 169 -3.79 -11.07 -14.53
CA PRO A 169 -4.98 -11.73 -14.06
C PRO A 169 -4.59 -13.08 -13.45
N CYS A 170 -4.92 -13.28 -12.17
CA CYS A 170 -4.76 -14.58 -11.54
C CYS A 170 -5.95 -15.47 -11.92
N THR A 171 -5.73 -16.41 -12.85
CA THR A 171 -6.71 -17.47 -13.10
C THR A 171 -6.42 -18.62 -12.14
N GLY A 172 -7.38 -18.95 -11.28
CA GLY A 172 -7.28 -20.18 -10.50
C GLY A 172 -7.26 -21.38 -11.46
N THR A 173 -6.21 -22.18 -11.43
CA THR A 173 -6.36 -23.59 -11.79
C THR A 173 -7.33 -24.16 -10.76
N ALA A 174 -8.52 -24.57 -11.19
CA ALA A 174 -9.36 -25.42 -10.35
C ALA A 174 -8.46 -26.56 -9.83
N PRO A 175 -8.55 -26.93 -8.54
CA PRO A 175 -7.85 -28.11 -8.07
C PRO A 175 -8.26 -29.23 -9.03
N ARG A 176 -7.29 -29.84 -9.72
CA ARG A 176 -7.54 -31.03 -10.52
C ARG A 176 -8.09 -32.02 -9.51
N SER A 177 -9.41 -32.23 -9.54
CA SER A 177 -10.05 -33.28 -8.75
C SER A 177 -9.21 -34.51 -9.02
N ALA A 178 -8.48 -34.97 -8.00
CA ALA A 178 -7.81 -36.24 -8.08
C ALA A 178 -8.94 -37.23 -8.34
N CYS A 179 -9.05 -37.69 -9.59
CA CYS A 179 -9.81 -38.88 -9.91
C CYS A 179 -9.21 -39.96 -9.02
N CYS A 180 -9.87 -40.26 -7.91
CA CYS A 180 -9.71 -41.52 -7.22
C CYS A 180 -10.17 -42.59 -8.22
N SER A 181 -9.23 -43.07 -9.02
CA SER A 181 -9.38 -44.30 -9.77
C SER A 181 -9.31 -45.45 -8.76
N SER A 182 -10.49 -46.04 -8.55
CA SER A 182 -10.81 -47.44 -8.27
C SER A 182 -9.92 -48.26 -7.34
#